data_AF-A0A935JTR3-F1
#
_entry.id   AF-A0A935JTR3-F1
#
_cell.length_a   1.000
_cell.length_b   1.000
_cell.length_c   1.000
_cell.angle_alpha   90.00
_cell.angle_beta   90.00
_cell.angle_gamma   90.00
#
_symmetry.space_group_name_H-M   'P 1'
#
loop_
_entity.id
_entity.type
_entity.pdbx_description
1 polymer ?
#
loop_
_entity_poly.entity_id
_entity_poly.type
_entity_poly.pdbx_seq_one_letter_code
_entity_poly.pdbx_strand_id
1 'polypeptide(L)'
;MRSNKSFLVTIILGAASILALTGIGTAQSAPSAAAAKEFKRLVNLQTALGKIPMTRQDKEPHRSFLKRNDKDIVYSDPAGEWYVRSSRFWGLAAKYRKLPIADKIAWTAAENQLPGECEGYVICYLSVLRMTYGEYLTRFPRGAYRKRAIQEMIVSFTRIADDAASSKRNYDGPTESGDKAEFLEAIRALRNILTKVPKPEAARALSKLKQVESSYK
;
A
#
# COMPACT_ATOMS: atom_id res chain seq x y z
N MET A 1 -54.79 -8.73 59.08
CA MET A 1 -54.60 -8.15 60.43
C MET A 1 -53.28 -8.64 60.99
N ARG A 2 -52.44 -7.71 61.48
CA ARG A 2 -51.33 -7.80 62.49
C ARG A 2 -50.67 -9.18 62.71
N SER A 3 -49.35 -9.35 62.73
CA SER A 3 -48.39 -8.61 63.57
C SER A 3 -46.94 -8.98 63.24
N ASN A 4 -46.06 -7.96 63.28
CA ASN A 4 -44.61 -8.04 63.47
C ASN A 4 -44.20 -8.88 64.68
N LYS A 5 -43.01 -9.50 64.61
CA LYS A 5 -41.94 -9.40 65.63
C LYS A 5 -40.54 -9.47 64.98
N SER A 6 -39.68 -8.58 65.45
CA SER A 6 -38.30 -8.29 65.05
C SER A 6 -37.25 -9.20 65.72
N PHE A 7 -35.98 -8.93 65.37
CA PHE A 7 -34.67 -9.41 65.87
C PHE A 7 -34.09 -10.58 65.05
N LEU A 8 -32.84 -10.57 64.56
CA LEU A 8 -31.61 -9.98 65.08
C LEU A 8 -30.62 -9.66 63.94
N VAL A 9 -29.84 -8.60 64.13
CA VAL A 9 -28.69 -8.17 63.32
C VAL A 9 -27.54 -9.17 63.48
N THR A 10 -26.89 -9.55 62.38
CA THR A 10 -25.47 -9.94 62.41
C THR A 10 -24.78 -9.35 61.19
N ILE A 11 -23.91 -8.38 61.46
CA ILE A 11 -22.97 -7.77 60.53
C ILE A 11 -21.84 -8.77 60.31
N ILE A 12 -21.58 -9.16 59.06
CA ILE A 12 -20.29 -9.72 58.66
C ILE A 12 -19.68 -8.77 57.63
N LEU A 13 -18.68 -8.02 58.11
CA LEU A 13 -17.65 -7.39 57.28
C LEU A 13 -16.91 -8.49 56.50
N GLY A 14 -16.66 -8.28 55.21
CA GLY A 14 -15.84 -9.23 54.45
C GLY A 14 -15.48 -8.78 53.04
N ALA A 15 -14.53 -7.85 52.95
CA ALA A 15 -13.56 -7.64 51.88
C ALA A 15 -14.04 -7.44 50.42
N ALA A 16 -13.82 -6.22 49.95
CA ALA A 16 -13.75 -5.84 48.55
C ALA A 16 -12.75 -6.70 47.76
N SER A 17 -13.16 -7.18 46.58
CA SER A 17 -12.25 -7.59 45.51
C SER A 17 -12.39 -6.60 44.36
N ILE A 18 -11.57 -5.56 44.41
CA ILE A 18 -11.29 -4.69 43.26
C ILE A 18 -10.43 -5.54 42.32
N LEU A 19 -11.02 -6.08 41.26
CA LEU A 19 -10.24 -6.59 40.13
C LEU A 19 -9.62 -5.38 39.42
N ALA A 20 -8.38 -5.07 39.77
CA ALA A 20 -7.54 -4.19 38.99
C ALA A 20 -7.25 -4.88 37.64
N LEU A 21 -8.02 -4.53 36.61
CA LEU A 21 -7.65 -4.69 35.20
C LEU A 21 -6.42 -3.81 34.94
N THR A 22 -5.25 -4.29 35.36
CA THR A 22 -3.98 -3.75 34.92
C THR A 22 -3.81 -4.15 33.46
N GLY A 23 -3.90 -3.14 32.58
CA GLY A 23 -3.61 -3.29 31.17
C GLY A 23 -2.18 -3.83 31.00
N ILE A 24 -2.08 -5.09 30.59
CA ILE A 24 -0.84 -5.66 30.09
C ILE A 24 -0.59 -4.95 28.74
N GLY A 25 0.19 -3.88 28.77
CA GLY A 25 0.88 -3.41 27.58
C GLY A 25 1.72 -4.57 27.08
N THR A 26 1.30 -5.18 25.96
CA THR A 26 2.04 -6.29 25.37
C THR A 26 3.47 -5.82 25.08
N ALA A 27 4.45 -6.42 25.76
CA ALA A 27 5.85 -6.17 25.47
C ALA A 27 6.10 -6.54 23.99
N GLN A 28 6.33 -5.52 23.16
CA GLN A 28 6.63 -5.68 21.75
C GLN A 28 7.89 -6.57 21.61
N SER A 29 7.78 -7.73 20.96
CA SER A 29 8.92 -8.64 20.80
C SER A 29 10.09 -7.95 20.08
N ALA A 30 11.34 -8.33 20.39
CA ALA A 30 12.54 -7.73 19.79
C ALA A 30 12.51 -7.70 18.23
N PRO A 31 12.05 -8.76 17.52
CA PRO A 31 11.86 -8.71 16.06
C PRO A 31 10.88 -7.62 15.61
N SER A 32 9.81 -7.40 16.37
CA SER A 32 8.80 -6.37 16.08
C SER A 32 9.33 -4.95 16.32
N ALA A 33 10.18 -4.76 17.33
CA ALA A 33 10.87 -3.49 17.56
C ALA A 33 11.88 -3.18 16.44
N ALA A 34 12.65 -4.18 15.99
CA ALA A 34 13.59 -4.03 14.87
C ALA A 34 12.88 -3.65 13.57
N ALA A 35 11.77 -4.35 13.24
CA ALA A 35 10.97 -4.05 12.06
C ALA A 35 10.41 -2.61 12.08
N ALA A 36 9.89 -2.17 13.23
CA ALA A 36 9.38 -0.81 13.40
C ALA A 36 10.49 0.24 13.22
N LYS A 37 11.68 0.00 13.78
CA LYS A 37 12.83 0.90 13.64
C LYS A 37 13.29 1.03 12.18
N GLU A 38 13.46 -0.09 11.48
CA GLU A 38 13.88 -0.09 10.07
C GLU A 38 12.83 0.56 9.17
N PHE A 39 11.55 0.29 9.41
CA PHE A 39 10.46 0.93 8.67
C PHE A 39 10.44 2.44 8.89
N LYS A 40 10.53 2.89 10.15
CA LYS A 40 10.61 4.30 10.51
C LYS A 40 11.82 4.99 9.86
N ARG A 41 12.96 4.31 9.73
CA ARG A 41 14.14 4.84 9.01
C ARG A 41 13.80 5.16 7.55
N LEU A 42 13.15 4.25 6.83
CA LEU A 42 12.78 4.47 5.42
C LEU A 42 11.74 5.57 5.27
N VAL A 43 10.73 5.62 6.15
CA VAL A 43 9.73 6.69 6.15
C VAL A 43 10.38 8.05 6.43
N ASN A 44 11.27 8.13 7.41
CA ASN A 44 12.00 9.37 7.72
C ASN A 44 12.90 9.81 6.55
N LEU A 45 13.52 8.85 5.85
CA LEU A 45 14.31 9.14 4.65
C LEU A 45 13.41 9.73 3.55
N GLN A 46 12.27 9.11 3.25
CA GLN A 46 11.30 9.64 2.29
C GLN A 46 10.86 11.07 2.64
N THR A 47 10.53 11.32 3.92
CA THR A 47 10.15 12.66 4.41
C THR A 47 11.29 13.67 4.27
N ALA A 48 12.55 13.25 4.46
CA ALA A 48 13.70 14.14 4.30
C ALA A 48 13.95 14.48 2.82
N LEU A 49 13.78 13.52 1.90
CA LEU A 49 13.93 13.75 0.47
C LEU A 49 12.90 14.74 -0.06
N GLY A 50 11.63 14.61 0.36
CA GLY A 50 10.55 15.53 -0.03
C GLY A 50 10.71 16.97 0.48
N LYS A 51 11.74 17.25 1.30
CA LYS A 51 12.09 18.60 1.76
C LYS A 51 13.24 19.23 0.99
N ILE A 52 13.86 18.50 0.05
CA ILE A 52 15.01 19.00 -0.72
C ILE A 52 14.47 19.84 -1.89
N PRO A 53 14.74 21.15 -1.95
CA PRO A 53 14.32 21.97 -3.09
C PRO A 53 15.03 21.51 -4.36
N MET A 54 14.30 21.45 -5.48
CA MET A 54 14.86 21.06 -6.79
C MET A 54 16.12 21.86 -7.15
N THR A 55 16.14 23.16 -6.85
CA THR A 55 17.24 24.08 -7.17
C THR A 55 18.45 23.98 -6.23
N ARG A 56 18.40 23.13 -5.20
CA ARG A 56 19.48 23.01 -4.18
C ARG A 56 20.02 21.59 -4.02
N GLN A 57 19.66 20.67 -4.91
CA GLN A 57 20.08 19.26 -4.80
C GLN A 57 21.60 19.09 -4.89
N ASP A 58 22.29 19.94 -5.65
CA ASP A 58 23.75 19.96 -5.81
C ASP A 58 24.49 20.76 -4.72
N LYS A 59 23.76 21.40 -3.79
CA LYS A 59 24.32 22.20 -2.70
C LYS A 59 24.34 21.44 -1.38
N GLU A 60 25.25 21.79 -0.49
CA GLU A 60 25.23 21.27 0.88
C GLU A 60 24.06 21.87 1.68
N PRO A 61 23.46 21.12 2.62
CA PRO A 61 23.83 19.76 3.04
C PRO A 61 23.23 18.64 2.16
N HIS A 62 22.45 19.00 1.13
CA HIS A 62 21.67 18.06 0.33
C HIS A 62 22.53 17.14 -0.52
N ARG A 63 23.56 17.67 -1.19
CA ARG A 63 24.47 16.88 -2.02
C ARG A 63 25.08 15.71 -1.25
N SER A 64 25.66 15.98 -0.07
CA SER A 64 26.24 14.92 0.75
C SER A 64 25.18 13.98 1.33
N PHE A 65 23.98 14.50 1.65
CA PHE A 65 22.86 13.68 2.09
C PHE A 65 22.40 12.69 1.02
N LEU A 66 22.20 13.15 -0.22
CA LEU A 66 21.83 12.33 -1.36
C LEU A 66 22.91 11.27 -1.64
N LYS A 67 24.19 11.68 -1.69
CA LYS A 67 25.32 10.75 -1.90
C LYS A 67 25.39 9.64 -0.86
N ARG A 68 25.14 9.93 0.43
CA ARG A 68 25.14 8.92 1.49
C ARG A 68 23.98 7.93 1.41
N ASN A 69 22.92 8.25 0.68
CA ASN A 69 21.71 7.43 0.57
C ASN A 69 21.49 6.90 -0.86
N ASP A 70 22.45 7.03 -1.76
CA ASP A 70 22.36 6.71 -3.20
C ASP A 70 21.76 5.32 -3.51
N LYS A 71 22.12 4.31 -2.71
CA LYS A 71 21.60 2.94 -2.82
C LYS A 71 20.13 2.84 -2.45
N ASP A 72 19.64 3.70 -1.57
CA ASP A 72 18.27 3.67 -1.04
C ASP A 72 17.32 4.57 -1.85
N ILE A 73 17.83 5.49 -2.65
CA ILE A 73 17.04 6.54 -3.33
C ILE A 73 17.14 6.49 -4.85
N VAL A 74 16.16 7.06 -5.52
CA VAL A 74 16.10 7.23 -6.98
C VAL A 74 15.55 8.61 -7.30
N TYR A 75 16.09 9.24 -8.34
CA TYR A 75 15.60 10.52 -8.83
C TYR A 75 14.47 10.30 -9.82
N SER A 76 13.47 11.17 -9.79
CA SER A 76 12.42 11.25 -10.78
C SER A 76 12.58 12.57 -11.53
N ASP A 77 13.19 12.51 -12.72
CA ASP A 77 13.33 13.66 -13.61
C ASP A 77 12.00 14.40 -13.84
N PRO A 78 10.86 13.74 -14.18
CA PRO A 78 9.61 14.46 -14.44
C PRO A 78 9.03 15.15 -13.20
N ALA A 79 9.34 14.67 -12.00
CA ALA A 79 8.89 15.30 -10.76
C ALA A 79 9.90 16.31 -10.20
N GLY A 80 11.14 16.30 -10.67
CA GLY A 80 12.23 17.09 -10.11
C GLY A 80 12.62 16.67 -8.68
N GLU A 81 12.27 15.47 -8.24
CA GLU A 81 12.29 15.02 -6.85
C GLU A 81 13.02 13.69 -6.64
N TRP A 82 13.48 13.45 -5.41
CA TRP A 82 14.07 12.17 -5.00
C TRP A 82 13.08 11.34 -4.19
N TYR A 83 13.05 10.03 -4.45
CA TYR A 83 12.22 9.07 -3.73
C TYR A 83 13.06 7.96 -3.12
N VAL A 84 12.60 7.37 -2.03
CA VAL A 84 13.07 6.07 -1.58
C VAL A 84 12.64 5.05 -2.63
N ARG A 85 13.54 4.16 -3.04
CA ARG A 85 13.22 3.09 -3.98
C ARG A 85 12.16 2.17 -3.37
N SER A 86 11.04 1.92 -4.06
CA SER A 86 9.98 1.03 -3.56
C SER A 86 10.48 -0.37 -3.20
N SER A 87 11.54 -0.85 -3.87
CA SER A 87 12.21 -2.12 -3.55
C SER A 87 12.74 -2.19 -2.11
N ARG A 88 13.06 -1.06 -1.46
CA ARG A 88 13.47 -1.01 -0.06
C ARG A 88 12.31 -1.35 0.87
N PHE A 89 11.11 -0.81 0.62
CA PHE A 89 9.92 -1.17 1.36
C PHE A 89 9.48 -2.62 1.08
N TRP A 90 9.50 -3.05 -0.18
CA TRP A 90 9.17 -4.45 -0.53
C TRP A 90 10.11 -5.47 0.10
N GLY A 91 11.42 -5.20 0.08
CA GLY A 91 12.42 -6.03 0.74
C GLY A 91 12.22 -6.10 2.25
N LEU A 92 11.86 -4.97 2.87
CA LEU A 92 11.57 -4.91 4.30
C LEU A 92 10.30 -5.69 4.68
N ALA A 93 9.23 -5.57 3.88
CA ALA A 93 8.01 -6.36 4.06
C ALA A 93 8.29 -7.86 3.91
N ALA A 94 9.13 -8.25 2.96
CA ALA A 94 9.55 -9.65 2.78
C ALA A 94 10.38 -10.17 3.97
N LYS A 95 11.35 -9.38 4.44
CA LYS A 95 12.20 -9.70 5.60
C LYS A 95 11.36 -9.97 6.85
N TYR A 96 10.33 -9.15 7.08
CA TYR A 96 9.49 -9.22 8.27
C TYR A 96 8.12 -9.87 8.03
N ARG A 97 7.95 -10.66 6.96
CA ARG A 97 6.64 -11.16 6.49
C ARG A 97 5.75 -11.87 7.52
N LYS A 98 6.34 -12.43 8.58
CA LYS A 98 5.63 -13.14 9.66
C LYS A 98 5.10 -12.21 10.76
N LEU A 99 5.47 -10.93 10.73
CA LEU A 99 5.07 -9.94 11.73
C LEU A 99 3.88 -9.11 11.22
N PRO A 100 2.96 -8.67 12.11
CA PRO A 100 1.81 -7.87 11.72
C PRO A 100 2.18 -6.58 10.96
N ILE A 101 3.33 -5.98 11.27
CA ILE A 101 3.81 -4.76 10.62
C ILE A 101 4.14 -4.94 9.12
N ALA A 102 4.38 -6.16 8.64
CA ALA A 102 4.73 -6.42 7.24
C ALA A 102 3.67 -5.94 6.26
N ASP A 103 2.39 -6.06 6.63
CA ASP A 103 1.26 -5.59 5.85
C ASP A 103 1.30 -4.06 5.69
N LYS A 104 1.57 -3.31 6.77
CA LYS A 104 1.74 -1.86 6.70
C LYS A 104 2.92 -1.46 5.83
N ILE A 105 4.05 -2.15 5.96
CA ILE A 105 5.25 -1.86 5.17
C ILE A 105 4.98 -2.11 3.67
N ALA A 106 4.32 -3.22 3.35
CA ALA A 106 3.92 -3.55 1.99
C ALA A 106 2.92 -2.54 1.42
N TRP A 107 1.98 -2.07 2.24
CA TRP A 107 1.07 -1.02 1.81
C TRP A 107 1.79 0.30 1.53
N THR A 108 2.74 0.70 2.37
CA THR A 108 3.59 1.86 2.10
C THR A 108 4.42 1.67 0.83
N ALA A 109 4.88 0.45 0.53
CA ALA A 109 5.56 0.17 -0.73
C ALA A 109 4.66 0.36 -1.96
N ALA A 110 3.37 0.00 -1.85
CA ALA A 110 2.39 0.15 -2.92
C ALA A 110 1.97 1.61 -3.15
N GLU A 111 1.91 2.42 -2.09
CA GLU A 111 1.65 3.87 -2.18
C GLU A 111 2.90 4.69 -2.55
N ASN A 112 4.08 4.08 -2.54
CA ASN A 112 5.32 4.80 -2.79
C ASN A 112 5.41 5.21 -4.26
N GLN A 113 5.73 6.49 -4.49
CA GLN A 113 5.92 7.04 -5.83
C GLN A 113 7.03 6.28 -6.57
N LEU A 114 6.76 5.96 -7.84
CA LEU A 114 7.75 5.40 -8.75
C LEU A 114 8.39 6.56 -9.54
N PRO A 115 9.70 6.47 -9.85
CA PRO A 115 10.32 7.44 -10.74
C PRO A 115 9.80 7.29 -12.17
N GLY A 116 9.81 8.39 -12.92
CA GLY A 116 9.39 8.42 -14.32
C GLY A 116 7.91 8.75 -14.49
N GLU A 117 7.51 8.82 -15.76
CA GLU A 117 6.15 9.10 -16.18
C GLU A 117 5.74 8.16 -17.32
N CYS A 118 4.44 8.01 -17.54
CA CYS A 118 3.91 7.11 -18.56
C CYS A 118 3.52 7.82 -19.87
N GLU A 119 3.46 9.16 -19.89
CA GLU A 119 3.20 9.96 -21.11
C GLU A 119 2.00 9.48 -21.94
N GLY A 120 0.92 9.03 -21.29
CA GLY A 120 -0.26 8.50 -22.00
C GLY A 120 -0.14 7.04 -22.47
N TYR A 121 1.01 6.38 -22.37
CA TYR A 121 1.17 4.98 -22.79
C TYR A 121 0.41 4.02 -21.85
N VAL A 122 -0.70 3.46 -22.32
CA VAL A 122 -1.62 2.67 -21.48
C VAL A 122 -0.95 1.47 -20.81
N ILE A 123 0.00 0.83 -21.50
CA ILE A 123 0.74 -0.33 -21.01
C ILE A 123 1.61 0.04 -19.80
N CYS A 124 2.25 1.23 -19.83
CA CYS A 124 2.98 1.75 -18.67
C CYS A 124 2.07 1.90 -17.45
N TYR A 125 0.86 2.46 -17.60
CA TYR A 125 -0.09 2.59 -16.49
C TYR A 125 -0.51 1.23 -15.91
N LEU A 126 -0.75 0.23 -16.76
CA LEU A 126 -1.04 -1.13 -16.31
C LEU A 126 0.15 -1.76 -15.57
N SER A 127 1.37 -1.50 -16.04
CA SER A 127 2.61 -1.95 -15.39
C SER A 127 2.78 -1.30 -14.01
N VAL A 128 2.52 0.00 -13.88
CA VAL A 128 2.52 0.72 -12.59
C VAL A 128 1.53 0.09 -11.62
N LEU A 129 0.29 -0.17 -12.05
CA LEU A 129 -0.71 -0.85 -11.21
C LEU A 129 -0.25 -2.25 -10.77
N ARG A 130 0.40 -3.00 -11.65
CA ARG A 130 0.95 -4.32 -11.32
C ARG A 130 2.07 -4.22 -10.29
N MET A 131 3.00 -3.28 -10.45
CA MET A 131 4.17 -3.10 -9.57
C MET A 131 3.84 -2.50 -8.20
N THR A 132 2.65 -1.92 -8.05
CA THR A 132 2.18 -1.25 -6.82
C THR A 132 1.08 -2.07 -6.13
N TYR A 133 -0.18 -1.80 -6.45
CA TYR A 133 -1.34 -2.43 -5.83
C TYR A 133 -1.47 -3.91 -6.18
N GLY A 134 -1.09 -4.29 -7.41
CA GLY A 134 -1.02 -5.69 -7.82
C GLY A 134 0.00 -6.49 -7.02
N GLU A 135 1.18 -5.90 -6.77
CA GLU A 135 2.23 -6.50 -5.95
C GLU A 135 1.78 -6.64 -4.49
N TYR A 136 1.10 -5.64 -3.94
CA TYR A 136 0.47 -5.73 -2.63
C TYR A 136 -0.52 -6.91 -2.55
N LEU A 137 -1.46 -7.00 -3.50
CA LEU A 137 -2.46 -8.06 -3.53
C LEU A 137 -1.84 -9.45 -3.76
N THR A 138 -0.71 -9.53 -4.46
CA THR A 138 0.05 -10.77 -4.64
C THR A 138 0.65 -11.26 -3.33
N ARG A 139 1.23 -10.35 -2.53
CA ARG A 139 1.90 -10.69 -1.27
C ARG A 139 0.94 -10.83 -0.08
N PHE A 140 -0.08 -9.99 -0.04
CA PHE A 140 -1.05 -9.86 1.06
C PHE A 140 -2.49 -9.94 0.54
N PRO A 141 -2.91 -11.05 -0.10
CA PRO A 141 -4.26 -11.20 -0.67
C PRO A 141 -5.37 -11.23 0.38
N ARG A 142 -5.02 -11.24 1.68
CA ARG A 142 -5.93 -11.13 2.83
C ARG A 142 -5.53 -10.01 3.80
N GLY A 143 -4.59 -9.14 3.40
CA GLY A 143 -4.12 -8.03 4.23
C GLY A 143 -5.20 -6.98 4.50
N ALA A 144 -4.94 -6.13 5.48
CA ALA A 144 -5.82 -5.06 5.96
C ALA A 144 -6.10 -4.00 4.89
N TYR A 145 -5.16 -3.77 3.97
CA TYR A 145 -5.28 -2.76 2.90
C TYR A 145 -5.80 -3.31 1.58
N ARG A 146 -6.15 -4.61 1.52
CA ARG A 146 -6.64 -5.28 0.31
C ARG A 146 -7.79 -4.55 -0.38
N LYS A 147 -8.82 -4.15 0.39
CA LYS A 147 -9.98 -3.43 -0.16
C LYS A 147 -9.55 -2.10 -0.79
N ARG A 148 -8.60 -1.40 -0.18
CA ARG A 148 -8.06 -0.15 -0.70
C ARG A 148 -7.25 -0.39 -1.97
N ALA A 149 -6.37 -1.39 -2.01
CA ALA A 149 -5.63 -1.76 -3.22
C ALA A 149 -6.57 -2.08 -4.40
N ILE A 150 -7.63 -2.85 -4.16
CA ILE A 150 -8.66 -3.16 -5.18
C ILE A 150 -9.34 -1.87 -5.66
N GLN A 151 -9.68 -0.97 -4.74
CA GLN A 151 -10.34 0.29 -5.08
C GLN A 151 -9.45 1.17 -5.98
N GLU A 152 -8.15 1.27 -5.69
CA GLU A 152 -7.21 2.02 -6.54
C GLU A 152 -7.10 1.43 -7.96
N MET A 153 -7.13 0.09 -8.07
CA MET A 153 -7.19 -0.60 -9.36
C MET A 153 -8.50 -0.31 -10.10
N ILE A 154 -9.66 -0.34 -9.41
CA ILE A 154 -10.97 -0.01 -10.00
C ILE A 154 -10.96 1.42 -10.55
N VAL A 155 -10.48 2.38 -9.77
CA VAL A 155 -10.41 3.79 -10.17
C VAL A 155 -9.55 3.93 -11.42
N SER A 156 -8.39 3.29 -11.45
CA SER A 156 -7.46 3.41 -12.57
C SER A 156 -7.98 2.71 -13.83
N PHE A 157 -8.53 1.49 -13.72
CA PHE A 157 -9.17 0.82 -14.86
C PHE A 157 -10.37 1.56 -15.40
N THR A 158 -11.17 2.19 -14.52
CA THR A 158 -12.29 3.03 -14.94
C THR A 158 -11.79 4.21 -15.75
N ARG A 159 -10.78 4.93 -15.27
CA ARG A 159 -10.18 6.07 -16.00
C ARG A 159 -9.68 5.67 -17.39
N ILE A 160 -8.97 4.55 -17.49
CA ILE A 160 -8.46 4.05 -18.78
C ILE A 160 -9.60 3.67 -19.72
N ALA A 161 -10.61 2.94 -19.22
CA ALA A 161 -11.74 2.51 -20.05
C ALA A 161 -12.60 3.69 -20.53
N ASP A 162 -12.84 4.67 -19.66
CA ASP A 162 -13.63 5.87 -19.96
C ASP A 162 -12.90 6.76 -20.98
N ASP A 163 -11.57 6.92 -20.86
CA ASP A 163 -10.76 7.65 -21.83
C ASP A 163 -10.77 7.00 -23.22
N ALA A 164 -10.67 5.67 -23.29
CA ALA A 164 -10.72 4.96 -24.56
C ALA A 164 -12.07 5.12 -25.29
N ALA A 165 -13.15 5.35 -24.55
CA ALA A 165 -14.48 5.64 -25.09
C ALA A 165 -14.67 7.13 -25.46
N SER A 166 -13.74 8.01 -25.06
CA SER A 166 -13.79 9.44 -25.35
C SER A 166 -13.40 9.76 -26.80
N SER A 167 -13.97 10.83 -27.35
CA SER A 167 -13.55 11.42 -28.63
C SER A 167 -12.22 12.18 -28.54
N LYS A 168 -11.78 12.54 -27.33
CA LYS A 168 -10.46 13.13 -27.03
C LYS A 168 -9.73 12.22 -26.05
N ARG A 169 -8.90 11.34 -26.58
CA ARG A 169 -8.15 10.36 -25.79
C ARG A 169 -6.89 11.00 -25.20
N ASN A 170 -6.58 10.64 -23.97
CA ASN A 170 -5.34 10.98 -23.29
C ASN A 170 -4.40 9.77 -23.20
N TYR A 171 -4.89 8.56 -23.47
CA TYR A 171 -4.07 7.36 -23.53
C TYR A 171 -3.87 6.88 -24.97
N ASP A 172 -2.61 6.64 -25.29
CA ASP A 172 -2.22 5.92 -26.49
C ASP A 172 -2.41 4.42 -26.28
N GLY A 173 -3.24 3.85 -27.16
CA GLY A 173 -3.47 2.41 -27.20
C GLY A 173 -2.33 1.66 -27.90
N PRO A 174 -2.25 0.33 -27.72
CA PRO A 174 -1.26 -0.47 -28.42
C PRO A 174 -1.54 -0.50 -29.93
N THR A 175 -0.70 0.14 -30.73
CA THR A 175 -0.85 0.22 -32.19
C THR A 175 -0.07 -0.88 -32.90
N GLU A 176 1.14 -1.17 -32.43
CA GLU A 176 2.05 -2.18 -33.00
C GLU A 176 1.75 -3.58 -32.47
N SER A 177 2.20 -4.61 -33.21
CA SER A 177 1.98 -6.01 -32.81
C SER A 177 2.68 -6.37 -31.49
N GLY A 178 3.87 -5.81 -31.25
CA GLY A 178 4.61 -5.94 -29.99
C GLY A 178 3.82 -5.36 -28.81
N ASP A 179 3.36 -4.12 -28.94
CA ASP A 179 2.58 -3.44 -27.90
C ASP A 179 1.26 -4.18 -27.62
N LYS A 180 0.58 -4.70 -28.64
CA LYS A 180 -0.64 -5.49 -28.45
C LYS A 180 -0.35 -6.74 -27.62
N ALA A 181 0.76 -7.42 -27.86
CA ALA A 181 1.16 -8.59 -27.08
C ALA A 181 1.49 -8.20 -25.62
N GLU A 182 2.22 -7.10 -25.41
CA GLU A 182 2.57 -6.60 -24.08
C GLU A 182 1.32 -6.16 -23.30
N PHE A 183 0.39 -5.46 -23.94
CA PHE A 183 -0.90 -5.07 -23.36
C PHE A 183 -1.68 -6.31 -22.88
N LEU A 184 -1.82 -7.33 -23.74
CA LEU A 184 -2.53 -8.56 -23.38
C LEU A 184 -1.83 -9.33 -22.25
N GLU A 185 -0.50 -9.31 -22.19
CA GLU A 185 0.25 -9.85 -21.04
C GLU A 185 -0.03 -9.08 -19.76
N ALA A 186 -0.02 -7.74 -19.80
CA ALA A 186 -0.36 -6.90 -18.65
C ALA A 186 -1.79 -7.17 -18.14
N ILE A 187 -2.77 -7.28 -19.04
CA ILE A 187 -4.16 -7.64 -18.71
C ILE A 187 -4.22 -9.02 -18.05
N ARG A 188 -3.54 -10.04 -18.60
CA ARG A 188 -3.51 -11.39 -18.03
C ARG A 188 -2.87 -11.41 -16.65
N ALA A 189 -1.75 -10.71 -16.47
CA ALA A 189 -1.07 -10.61 -15.18
C ALA A 189 -1.97 -9.99 -14.10
N LEU A 190 -2.60 -8.85 -14.39
CA LEU A 190 -3.51 -8.18 -13.45
C LEU A 190 -4.75 -9.03 -13.12
N ARG A 191 -5.30 -9.73 -14.12
CA ARG A 191 -6.40 -10.69 -13.91
C ARG A 191 -5.98 -11.83 -12.97
N ASN A 192 -4.80 -12.41 -13.18
CA ASN A 192 -4.27 -13.50 -12.36
C ASN A 192 -4.01 -13.08 -10.90
N ILE A 193 -3.74 -11.80 -10.67
CA ILE A 193 -3.63 -11.25 -9.31
C ILE A 193 -5.02 -11.15 -8.68
N LEU A 194 -5.98 -10.56 -9.38
CA LEU A 194 -7.33 -10.34 -8.88
C LEU A 194 -8.10 -11.64 -8.61
N THR A 195 -7.81 -12.74 -9.31
CA THR A 195 -8.44 -14.05 -9.03
C THR A 195 -7.99 -14.69 -7.71
N LYS A 196 -6.87 -14.24 -7.13
CA LYS A 196 -6.36 -14.72 -5.83
C LYS A 196 -6.98 -13.99 -4.63
N VAL A 197 -7.77 -12.96 -4.90
CA VAL A 197 -8.45 -12.11 -3.92
C VAL A 197 -9.89 -12.61 -3.72
N PRO A 198 -10.53 -12.43 -2.54
CA PRO A 198 -11.92 -12.85 -2.33
C PRO A 198 -12.87 -12.33 -3.41
N LYS A 199 -13.63 -13.24 -4.04
CA LYS A 199 -14.44 -12.97 -5.24
C LYS A 199 -15.39 -11.76 -5.14
N PRO A 200 -16.16 -11.57 -4.06
CA PRO A 200 -17.07 -10.42 -3.98
C PRO A 200 -16.34 -9.08 -4.06
N GLU A 201 -15.11 -9.01 -3.55
CA GLU A 201 -14.31 -7.79 -3.58
C GLU A 201 -13.65 -7.58 -4.95
N ALA A 202 -13.16 -8.66 -5.59
CA ALA A 202 -12.47 -8.58 -6.87
C ALA A 202 -13.39 -8.42 -8.09
N ALA A 203 -14.68 -8.78 -7.98
CA ALA A 203 -15.61 -8.83 -9.11
C ALA A 203 -15.68 -7.52 -9.90
N ARG A 204 -15.77 -6.38 -9.20
CA ARG A 204 -15.83 -5.05 -9.85
C ARG A 204 -14.53 -4.70 -10.55
N ALA A 205 -13.37 -4.99 -9.94
CA ALA A 205 -12.07 -4.76 -10.56
C ALA A 205 -11.89 -5.61 -11.82
N LEU A 206 -12.29 -6.89 -11.78
CA LEU A 206 -12.25 -7.80 -12.92
C LEU A 206 -13.15 -7.31 -14.06
N SER A 207 -14.34 -6.82 -13.74
CA SER A 207 -15.26 -6.24 -14.73
C SER A 207 -14.65 -5.01 -15.40
N LYS A 208 -14.06 -4.09 -14.63
CA LYS A 208 -13.39 -2.90 -15.19
C LYS A 208 -12.15 -3.24 -16.00
N LEU A 209 -11.35 -4.20 -15.57
CA LEU A 209 -10.20 -4.69 -16.35
C LEU A 209 -10.64 -5.31 -17.69
N LYS A 210 -11.77 -6.02 -17.71
CA LYS A 210 -12.36 -6.54 -18.96
C LYS A 210 -12.82 -5.41 -19.88
N GLN A 211 -13.36 -4.31 -19.34
CA GLN A 211 -13.69 -3.13 -20.15
C GLN A 211 -12.46 -2.53 -20.80
N VAL A 212 -11.36 -2.34 -20.04
CA VAL A 212 -10.07 -1.90 -20.59
C VAL A 212 -9.62 -2.80 -21.73
N GLU A 213 -9.62 -4.13 -21.53
CA GLU A 213 -9.23 -5.07 -22.59
C GLU A 213 -10.06 -4.89 -23.87
N SER A 214 -11.39 -4.74 -23.74
CA SER A 214 -12.26 -4.57 -24.90
C SER A 214 -12.09 -3.23 -25.61
N SER A 215 -11.68 -2.17 -24.91
CA SER A 215 -11.52 -0.83 -25.50
C SER A 215 -10.30 -0.69 -26.41
N TYR A 216 -9.36 -1.63 -26.34
CA TYR A 216 -8.09 -1.61 -27.09
C TYR A 216 -7.86 -2.88 -27.93
N LYS A 217 -8.90 -3.69 -28.16
CA LYS A 217 -8.89 -4.78 -29.15
C LYS A 217 -9.06 -4.22 -30.55
#